data_AF-A0A376DP93-F1
#
_entry.id   AF-A0A376DP93-F1
#
_cell.length_a   1.000
_cell.length_b   1.000
_cell.length_c   1.000
_cell.angle_alpha   90.00
_cell.angle_beta   90.00
_cell.angle_gamma   90.00
#
_symmetry.space_group_name_H-M   'P 1'
#
loop_
_entity.id
_entity.type
_entity.pdbx_description
1 polymer ?
#
loop_
_entity_poly.entity_id
_entity_poly.type
_entity_poly.pdbx_seq_one_letter_code
_entity_poly.pdbx_strand_id
1 'polypeptide(L)' 'MKNNKYVYLIGKSKKEITELLEQDFNYYPADFWFYILSKSWLGRIKVLWLYFKDEKVYEIKIKTTYGKINP' A
#
# COMPACT_ATOMS: atom_id res chain seq x y z
N MET A 1 -18.60 -6.71 -4.65
CA MET A 1 -17.45 -5.87 -4.23
C MET A 1 -16.90 -6.44 -2.93
N LYS A 2 -15.68 -6.99 -2.92
CA LYS A 2 -15.05 -7.45 -1.66
C LYS A 2 -14.75 -6.22 -0.82
N ASN A 3 -15.27 -6.15 0.42
CA ASN A 3 -14.92 -5.13 1.39
C ASN A 3 -13.39 -4.97 1.43
N ASN A 4 -12.89 -3.90 0.82
CA ASN A 4 -11.48 -3.61 0.87
C ASN A 4 -11.24 -3.04 2.26
N LYS A 5 -10.77 -3.91 3.17
CA LYS A 5 -10.53 -3.58 4.58
C LYS A 5 -9.61 -2.37 4.78
N TYR A 6 -8.99 -1.85 3.72
CA TYR A 6 -8.12 -0.67 3.73
C TYR A 6 -8.80 0.62 3.25
N VAL A 7 -10.11 0.62 2.92
CA VAL A 7 -10.82 1.84 2.47
C VAL A 7 -10.74 2.97 3.49
N TYR A 8 -10.62 2.66 4.78
CA TYR A 8 -10.41 3.66 5.84
C TYR A 8 -9.11 4.46 5.70
N LEU A 9 -8.19 4.04 4.83
CA LEU A 9 -6.94 4.76 4.53
C LEU A 9 -7.14 5.89 3.51
N ILE A 10 -8.25 5.93 2.77
CA ILE A 10 -8.55 7.02 1.83
C ILE A 10 -8.59 8.36 2.58
N GLY A 11 -7.94 9.37 2.00
CA GLY A 11 -7.85 10.74 2.55
C GLY A 11 -6.77 10.93 3.61
N LYS A 12 -6.15 9.86 4.12
CA LYS A 12 -5.07 9.96 5.11
C LYS A 12 -3.79 10.48 4.48
N SER A 13 -3.05 11.27 5.25
CA SER A 13 -1.73 11.77 4.90
C SER A 13 -0.66 10.68 4.99
N LYS A 14 0.47 10.88 4.31
CA LYS A 14 1.66 10.00 4.44
C LYS A 14 2.06 9.77 5.90
N LYS A 15 2.05 10.82 6.74
CA LYS A 15 2.33 10.72 8.17
C LYS A 15 1.36 9.80 8.91
N GLU A 16 0.05 9.98 8.73
CA GLU A 16 -0.96 9.11 9.35
C GLU A 16 -0.82 7.65 8.88
N ILE A 17 -0.49 7.43 7.61
CA ILE A 17 -0.26 6.08 7.08
C ILE A 17 0.93 5.42 7.78
N THR A 18 2.03 6.14 7.96
CA THR A 18 3.23 5.66 8.67
C THR A 18 2.90 5.26 10.11
N GLU A 19 2.15 6.10 10.83
CA GLU A 19 1.72 5.82 12.21
C GLU A 19 0.77 4.62 12.30
N LEU A 20 -0.15 4.45 11.34
CA LEU A 20 -1.16 3.38 11.35
C LEU A 20 -0.63 2.02 10.91
N LEU A 21 0.33 2.00 9.99
CA LEU A 21 0.88 0.77 9.42
C LEU A 21 2.22 0.36 10.03
N GLU A 22 2.77 1.19 10.91
CA GLU A 22 4.01 0.96 11.67
C GLU A 22 5.18 0.55 10.74
N GLN A 23 5.27 1.19 9.58
CA GLN A 23 6.23 0.85 8.53
C GLN A 23 6.82 2.11 7.88
N ASP A 24 8.13 2.29 8.10
CA ASP A 24 8.87 3.51 7.76
C ASP A 24 9.77 3.36 6.51
N PHE A 25 9.64 2.26 5.77
CA PHE A 25 10.55 1.93 4.67
C PHE A 25 10.23 2.64 3.35
N ASN A 26 9.20 3.47 3.30
CA ASN A 26 8.77 4.13 2.07
C ASN A 26 9.46 5.49 1.86
N TYR A 27 9.86 5.77 0.61
CA TYR A 27 10.42 7.06 0.25
C TYR A 27 9.32 8.15 0.32
N TYR A 28 9.45 9.08 1.27
CA TYR A 28 8.41 10.08 1.54
C TYR A 28 7.99 10.90 0.32
N PRO A 29 8.89 11.34 -0.58
CA PRO A 29 8.50 12.09 -1.78
C PRO A 29 7.77 11.27 -2.87
N ALA A 30 7.72 9.93 -2.79
CA ALA A 30 7.09 9.12 -3.84
C ALA A 30 5.56 9.33 -3.94
N ASP A 31 5.01 9.33 -5.15
CA ASP A 31 3.57 9.48 -5.40
C ASP A 31 2.76 8.22 -5.11
N PHE A 32 3.43 7.12 -4.79
CA PHE A 32 2.79 5.89 -4.36
C PHE A 32 3.68 5.16 -3.37
N TRP A 33 3.05 4.41 -2.47
CA TRP A 33 3.70 3.47 -1.57
C TRP A 33 3.09 2.09 -1.76
N PHE A 34 3.86 1.06 -1.40
CA PHE A 34 3.35 -0.31 -1.41
C PHE A 34 3.74 -1.07 -0.15
N TYR A 35 2.86 -1.97 0.28
CA TYR A 35 3.00 -2.76 1.49
C TYR A 35 2.73 -4.22 1.17
N ILE A 36 3.62 -5.11 1.58
CA ILE A 36 3.41 -6.56 1.41
C ILE A 36 2.40 -7.02 2.47
N LEU A 37 1.23 -7.48 2.01
CA LEU A 37 0.18 -8.00 2.87
C LEU A 37 0.38 -9.48 3.22
N SER A 38 0.90 -10.25 2.26
CA SER A 38 1.28 -11.64 2.47
C SER A 38 2.23 -12.12 1.37
N LYS A 39 3.03 -13.13 1.70
CA LYS A 39 3.88 -13.88 0.76
C LYS A 39 3.66 -15.37 1.01
N SER A 40 3.29 -16.11 -0.03
CA SER A 40 3.23 -17.58 0.04
C SER A 40 4.59 -18.18 -0.24
N TRP A 41 4.77 -19.44 0.17
CA TRP A 41 5.99 -20.20 -0.10
C TRP A 41 6.26 -20.36 -1.61
N LEU A 42 5.21 -20.53 -2.42
CA LEU A 42 5.27 -20.56 -3.88
C LEU A 42 5.51 -19.19 -4.54
N GLY A 43 5.95 -18.18 -3.77
CA GLY A 43 6.33 -16.88 -4.29
C GLY A 43 5.17 -15.97 -4.70
N ARG A 44 3.93 -16.31 -4.36
CA ARG A 44 2.77 -15.43 -4.57
C ARG A 44 2.79 -14.31 -3.52
N ILE A 45 2.83 -13.06 -3.97
CA ILE A 45 2.90 -11.89 -3.10
C ILE A 45 1.61 -11.08 -3.29
N LYS A 46 0.93 -10.78 -2.19
CA LYS A 46 -0.21 -9.85 -2.17
C LYS A 46 0.27 -8.50 -1.66
N VAL A 47 0.03 -7.46 -2.43
CA VAL A 47 0.57 -6.11 -2.18
C VAL A 47 -0.57 -5.11 -2.11
N LEU A 48 -0.57 -4.27 -1.08
CA LEU A 48 -1.40 -3.07 -0.97
C LEU A 48 -0.64 -1.90 -1.58
N TRP A 49 -1.28 -1.20 -2.51
CA TRP A 49 -0.76 0.00 -3.15
C TRP A 49 -1.60 1.17 -2.68
N LEU A 50 -0.92 2.22 -2.22
CA LEU A 50 -1.51 3.50 -1.85
C LEU A 50 -0.97 4.55 -2.82
N TYR A 51 -1.86 5.23 -3.53
CA TYR A 51 -1.49 6.33 -4.42
C TYR A 51 -1.84 7.65 -3.74
N PHE A 52 -0.92 8.60 -3.82
CA PHE A 52 -1.01 9.89 -3.16
C PHE A 52 -1.25 11.01 -4.16
N LYS A 53 -2.07 11.96 -3.76
CA LYS A 53 -2.28 13.25 -4.43
C LYS A 53 -2.44 14.29 -3.35
N ASP A 54 -1.75 15.42 -3.47
CA ASP A 54 -1.72 16.47 -2.44
C ASP A 54 -1.39 15.88 -1.05
N GLU A 55 -0.38 14.98 -1.02
CA GLU A 55 0.09 14.22 0.15
C GLU A 55 -0.92 13.28 0.82
N LYS A 56 -2.11 13.09 0.25
CA LYS A 56 -3.18 12.25 0.79
C LYS A 56 -3.46 11.05 -0.10
N VAL A 57 -3.86 9.93 0.49
CA VAL A 57 -4.28 8.74 -0.26
C VAL A 57 -5.55 9.05 -1.04
N TYR A 58 -5.49 9.01 -2.37
CA TYR A 58 -6.68 9.19 -3.21
C TYR A 58 -7.16 7.87 -3.83
N GLU A 59 -6.28 6.87 -3.94
CA GLU A 59 -6.60 5.58 -4.55
C GLU A 59 -5.87 4.44 -3.85
N ILE A 60 -6.55 3.30 -3.76
CA ILE A 60 -6.02 2.08 -3.15
C ILE A 60 -6.22 0.91 -4.10
N LYS A 61 -5.16 0.13 -4.32
CA LYS A 61 -5.22 -1.11 -5.09
C LYS A 61 -4.63 -2.27 -4.30
N ILE A 62 -5.23 -3.45 -4.42
CA ILE A 62 -4.62 -4.69 -3.95
C ILE A 62 -4.25 -5.50 -5.19
N LYS A 63 -2.95 -5.70 -5.39
CA LYS A 63 -2.42 -6.49 -6.51
C LYS A 63 -1.83 -7.79 -5.99
N THR A 64 -1.94 -8.85 -6.79
CA THR A 64 -1.15 -10.08 -6.58
C THR A 64 -0.06 -10.10 -7.64
N THR A 65 1.18 -10.30 -7.22
CA THR A 65 2.35 -10.52 -8.10
C THR A 65 3.05 -11.82 -7.71
N TYR A 66 4.01 -12.27 -8.52
CA TYR A 66 4.83 -13.45 -8.27
C TYR A 66 6.31 -13.11 -8.38
N GLY A 67 7.11 -13.63 -7.45
CA GLY A 67 8.57 -13.47 -7.44
C GLY A 67 9.03 -12.07 -7.02
N LYS A 68 8.80 -11.05 -7.87
CA LYS A 68 9.22 -9.65 -7.64
C LYS A 68 8.02 -8.70 -7.62
N ILE A 69 8.19 -7.60 -6.90
CA ILE A 69 7.28 -6.45 -6.95
C ILE A 69 7.91 -5.45 -7.92
N ASN A 70 7.18 -5.05 -8.95
CA ASN A 70 7.58 -4.00 -9.87
C ASN A 70 6.86 -2.71 -9.43
N PRO A 71 7.57 -1.74 -8.83
CA PRO A 71 7.04 -0.44 -8.42
C PRO A 71 6.45 0.35 -9.59
#